data_AF-A0A940Q6J6-F1
#
_entry.id   AF-A0A940Q6J6-F1
#
_cell.length_a   1.000
_cell.length_b   1.000
_cell.length_c   1.000
_cell.angle_alpha   90.00
_cell.angle_beta   90.00
_cell.angle_gamma   90.00
#
_symmetry.space_group_name_H-M   'P 1'
#
loop_
_entity.id
_entity.type
_entity.pdbx_description
1 polymer ?
#
loop_
_entity_poly.entity_id
_entity_poly.type
_entity_poly.pdbx_seq_one_letter_code
_entity_poly.pdbx_strand_id
1 'polypeptide(L)'
;MAHENNLYALRFSKHLTQKQFAEEAGIHPGVYSRYERGETDIPLSVAKRIAETFNASIDYIACLSSEIDYETIAENSDMVKRAEIEELKRRIEQLEESIS
;
A
#
# COMPACT_ATOMS: atom_id res chain seq x y z
N MET A 1 18.43 18.42 -10.59
CA MET A 1 17.27 18.47 -11.51
C MET A 1 16.23 17.54 -10.94
N ALA A 2 15.02 18.07 -10.75
CA ALA A 2 14.01 17.56 -9.83
C ALA A 2 13.42 16.24 -10.32
N HIS A 3 13.36 15.25 -9.43
CA HIS A 3 12.36 14.20 -9.54
C HIS A 3 11.56 14.22 -8.25
N GLU A 4 10.60 15.14 -8.19
CA GLU A 4 9.44 14.99 -7.32
C GLU A 4 8.68 13.77 -7.87
N ASN A 5 9.12 12.59 -7.48
CA ASN A 5 8.36 11.37 -7.68
C ASN A 5 8.16 10.73 -6.31
N ASN A 6 6.89 10.69 -5.90
CA ASN A 6 6.46 10.13 -4.64
C ASN A 6 6.69 8.60 -4.54
N LEU A 7 7.05 7.92 -5.63
CA LEU A 7 7.40 6.49 -5.61
C LEU A 7 8.55 6.16 -4.65
N TYR A 8 9.59 7.00 -4.58
CA TYR A 8 10.70 6.76 -3.65
C TYR A 8 10.21 6.77 -2.20
N ALA A 9 9.43 7.80 -1.85
CA ALA A 9 8.88 7.97 -0.50
C ALA A 9 7.93 6.82 -0.14
N LEU A 10 7.04 6.45 -1.07
CA LEU A 10 6.13 5.31 -0.93
C LEU A 10 6.91 4.02 -0.64
N ARG A 11 7.88 3.70 -1.49
CA ARG A 11 8.70 2.50 -1.32
C ARG A 11 9.46 2.50 0.01
N PHE A 12 10.06 3.63 0.38
CA PHE A 12 10.82 3.74 1.62
C PHE A 12 9.94 3.57 2.86
N SER A 13 8.71 4.11 2.84
CA SER A 13 7.72 3.91 3.92
C SER A 13 7.31 2.46 4.14
N LYS A 14 7.44 1.61 3.11
CA LYS A 14 7.16 0.17 3.17
C LYS A 14 8.41 -0.66 3.49
N HIS A 15 9.57 -0.03 3.67
CA HIS A 15 10.87 -0.68 3.90
C HIS A 15 11.29 -1.67 2.79
N LEU A 16 10.92 -1.38 1.54
CA LEU A 16 11.19 -2.26 0.40
C LEU A 16 12.41 -1.81 -0.41
N THR A 17 13.15 -2.79 -0.93
CA THR A 17 14.11 -2.57 -2.03
C THR A 17 13.36 -2.27 -3.33
N GLN A 18 14.02 -1.66 -4.32
CA GLN A 18 13.41 -1.42 -5.64
C GLN A 18 12.92 -2.73 -6.30
N LYS A 19 13.65 -3.83 -6.09
CA LYS A 19 13.26 -5.15 -6.61
C LYS A 19 11.97 -5.66 -5.98
N GLN A 20 11.88 -5.64 -4.65
CA GLN A 20 10.69 -6.09 -3.92
C GLN A 20 9.46 -5.25 -4.28
N PHE A 21 9.60 -3.92 -4.31
CA PHE A 21 8.51 -3.03 -4.69
C PHE A 21 8.02 -3.32 -6.11
N ALA A 22 8.94 -3.53 -7.06
CA ALA A 22 8.59 -3.86 -8.42
C ALA A 22 7.88 -5.22 -8.53
N GLU A 23 8.36 -6.23 -7.81
CA GLU A 23 7.73 -7.55 -7.74
C GLU A 23 6.31 -7.48 -7.16
N GLU A 24 6.11 -6.78 -6.05
CA GLU A 24 4.79 -6.56 -5.44
C GLU A 24 3.84 -5.77 -6.35
N ALA A 25 4.36 -4.80 -7.10
CA ALA A 25 3.60 -4.02 -8.08
C ALA A 25 3.35 -4.76 -9.41
N GLY A 26 3.94 -5.94 -9.62
CA GLY A 26 3.89 -6.66 -10.89
C GLY A 26 4.58 -5.90 -12.05
N ILE A 27 5.66 -5.19 -11.75
CA ILE A 27 6.47 -4.38 -12.67
C ILE A 27 7.86 -5.01 -12.79
N HIS A 28 8.44 -5.00 -13.99
CA HIS A 28 9.83 -5.43 -14.14
C HIS A 28 10.78 -4.48 -13.38
N PRO A 29 11.75 -4.95 -12.56
CA PRO A 29 12.59 -4.09 -11.71
C PRO A 29 13.32 -2.97 -12.47
N GLY A 30 13.82 -3.28 -13.67
CA GLY A 30 14.48 -2.27 -14.52
C GLY A 30 13.53 -1.18 -15.03
N VAL A 31 12.24 -1.50 -15.20
CA VAL A 31 11.21 -0.53 -15.60
C VAL A 31 10.84 0.35 -14.40
N TYR A 32 10.61 -0.26 -13.23
CA TYR A 32 10.38 0.48 -11.99
C TYR A 32 11.52 1.45 -11.67
N SER A 33 12.77 1.03 -11.84
CA SER A 33 13.94 1.89 -11.61
C SER A 33 13.97 3.13 -12.52
N ARG A 34 13.43 3.04 -13.74
CA ARG A 34 13.28 4.21 -14.64
C ARG A 34 12.16 5.12 -14.18
N TYR A 35 11.03 4.56 -13.73
CA TYR A 35 9.93 5.32 -13.15
C TYR A 35 10.37 6.10 -11.91
N GLU A 36 11.00 5.42 -10.93
CA GLU A 36 11.42 6.05 -9.67
C GLU A 36 12.45 7.17 -9.92
N ARG A 37 13.30 7.02 -10.93
CA ARG A 37 14.26 8.06 -11.35
C ARG A 37 13.69 9.09 -12.32
N GLY A 38 12.41 9.00 -12.67
CA GLY A 38 11.74 9.93 -13.60
C GLY A 38 12.32 9.94 -15.01
N GLU A 39 12.97 8.86 -15.45
CA GLU A 39 13.49 8.73 -16.82
C GLU A 39 12.41 8.33 -17.83
N THR A 40 11.27 7.86 -17.34
CA THR A 40 10.14 7.43 -18.16
C THR A 40 8.85 7.72 -17.40
N ASP A 41 7.86 8.26 -18.12
CA ASP A 41 6.53 8.50 -17.55
C ASP A 41 5.85 7.18 -17.17
N ILE A 42 5.08 7.23 -16.09
CA ILE A 42 4.34 6.07 -15.60
C ILE A 42 3.00 6.03 -16.34
N PRO A 43 2.67 4.94 -17.06
CA PRO A 43 1.34 4.78 -17.63
C PRO A 43 0.27 4.78 -16.54
N LEU A 44 -0.91 5.37 -16.78
CA LEU A 44 -1.99 5.43 -15.80
C LEU A 44 -2.39 4.04 -15.26
N SER A 45 -2.35 3.01 -16.10
CA SER A 45 -2.64 1.62 -15.69
C SER A 45 -1.60 1.07 -14.69
N VAL A 46 -0.35 1.52 -14.79
CA VAL A 46 0.71 1.18 -13.84
C VAL A 46 0.55 2.00 -12.56
N ALA A 47 0.28 3.30 -12.67
CA ALA A 47 0.02 4.16 -11.51
C ALA A 47 -1.16 3.65 -10.66
N LYS A 48 -2.28 3.28 -11.31
CA LYS A 48 -3.44 2.67 -10.66
C LYS A 48 -3.08 1.40 -9.90
N ARG A 49 -2.29 0.52 -10.51
CA ARG A 49 -1.86 -0.72 -9.86
C ARG A 49 -0.95 -0.47 -8.67
N ILE A 50 -0.01 0.47 -8.76
CA ILE A 50 0.83 0.87 -7.62
C ILE A 50 -0.04 1.42 -6.49
N ALA A 51 -1.01 2.27 -6.82
CA ALA A 51 -1.98 2.82 -5.88
C ALA A 51 -2.75 1.71 -5.13
N GLU A 52 -3.30 0.73 -5.87
CA GLU A 52 -4.01 -0.42 -5.30
C GLU A 52 -3.09 -1.33 -4.44
N THR A 53 -1.89 -1.66 -4.93
CA THR A 53 -0.94 -2.54 -4.22
C THR A 53 -0.46 -1.94 -2.91
N PHE A 54 -0.12 -0.66 -2.89
CA PHE A 54 0.50 -0.02 -1.72
C PHE A 54 -0.45 0.84 -0.90
N ASN A 55 -1.73 0.83 -1.29
CA ASN A 55 -2.81 1.54 -0.64
C ASN A 55 -2.51 3.05 -0.56
N ALA A 56 -2.20 3.62 -1.72
CA ALA A 56 -1.91 5.04 -1.93
C ALA A 56 -2.90 5.62 -2.95
N SER A 57 -3.15 6.92 -2.92
CA SER A 57 -4.00 7.58 -3.92
C SER A 57 -3.26 7.76 -5.25
N ILE A 58 -4.01 7.76 -6.37
CA ILE A 58 -3.43 8.09 -7.68
C ILE A 58 -2.86 9.51 -7.68
N ASP A 59 -3.50 10.44 -6.98
CA ASP A 59 -3.04 11.82 -6.83
C ASP A 59 -1.66 11.88 -6.16
N TYR A 60 -1.42 11.02 -5.16
CA TYR A 60 -0.11 10.89 -4.55
C TYR A 60 0.93 10.36 -5.54
N ILE A 61 0.60 9.32 -6.32
CA ILE A 61 1.52 8.79 -7.36
C ILE A 61 1.81 9.84 -8.44
N ALA A 62 0.83 10.67 -8.78
CA ALA A 62 0.94 11.74 -9.78
C ALA A 62 1.56 13.03 -9.24
N CYS A 63 2.00 13.06 -7.98
CA CYS A 63 2.54 14.25 -7.30
C CYS A 63 1.57 15.44 -7.27
N LEU A 64 0.27 15.16 -7.26
CA LEU A 64 -0.81 16.13 -7.06
C LEU A 64 -1.17 16.30 -5.58
N SER A 65 -0.70 15.39 -4.70
CA SER A 65 -0.77 15.50 -3.25
C SER A 65 0.58 15.24 -2.58
N SER A 66 0.84 15.93 -1.46
CA SER A 66 1.99 15.68 -0.59
C SER A 66 1.72 14.66 0.50
N GLU A 67 0.44 14.38 0.76
CA GLU A 67 0.01 13.45 1.81
C GLU A 67 -0.25 12.07 1.21
N ILE A 68 0.32 11.04 1.85
CA ILE A 68 -0.18 9.68 1.71
C ILE A 68 -1.55 9.69 2.38
N ASP A 69 -2.61 9.36 1.65
CA ASP A 69 -3.95 9.23 2.22
C ASP A 69 -3.93 8.10 3.27
N TYR A 70 -3.73 8.47 4.53
CA TYR A 70 -3.70 7.57 5.67
C TYR A 70 -5.10 7.05 6.03
N GLU A 71 -6.17 7.71 5.57
CA GLU A 71 -7.55 7.35 5.86
C GLU A 71 -7.85 5.95 5.29
N THR A 72 -7.38 5.68 4.07
CA THR A 72 -7.52 4.36 3.43
C THR A 72 -6.68 3.27 4.15
N ILE A 73 -5.55 3.61 4.76
CA ILE A 73 -4.70 2.64 5.49
C ILE A 73 -5.29 2.34 6.87
N ALA A 74 -5.82 3.35 7.55
CA ALA A 74 -6.49 3.22 8.84
C ALA A 74 -7.74 2.35 8.72
N GLU A 75 -8.59 2.58 7.71
CA GLU A 75 -9.81 1.78 7.50
C GLU A 75 -9.52 0.29 7.23
N ASN A 76 -8.49 -0.02 6.44
CA ASN A 76 -8.09 -1.40 6.18
C ASN A 76 -7.43 -2.08 7.39
N SER A 77 -6.60 -1.36 8.15
CA SER A 77 -6.03 -1.89 9.41
C SER A 77 -7.13 -2.13 10.45
N ASP A 78 -8.11 -1.25 10.52
CA ASP A 78 -9.23 -1.35 11.44
C ASP A 78 -10.22 -2.44 11.02
N MET A 79 -10.46 -2.67 9.72
CA MET A 79 -11.27 -3.80 9.24
C MET A 79 -10.64 -5.15 9.59
N VAL A 80 -9.32 -5.31 9.38
CA VAL A 80 -8.61 -6.55 9.73
C VAL A 80 -8.65 -6.79 11.24
N LYS A 81 -8.36 -5.75 12.06
CA LYS A 81 -8.45 -5.83 13.52
C LYS A 81 -9.88 -6.13 13.99
N ARG A 82 -10.90 -5.53 13.37
CA ARG A 82 -12.32 -5.78 13.70
C ARG A 82 -12.71 -7.23 13.41
N ALA A 83 -12.28 -7.79 12.29
CA ALA A 83 -12.55 -9.19 11.95
C ALA A 83 -11.91 -10.16 12.96
N GLU A 84 -10.66 -9.91 13.34
CA GLU A 84 -9.93 -10.72 14.32
C GLU A 84 -10.54 -10.62 15.73
N ILE A 85 -10.96 -9.41 16.14
CA ILE A 85 -11.69 -9.18 17.40
C ILE A 85 -13.01 -9.94 17.41
N GLU A 86 -13.73 -9.97 16.29
CA GLU A 86 -15.05 -10.61 16.25
C GLU A 86 -14.96 -12.14 16.27
N GLU A 87 -13.91 -12.71 15.68
CA GLU A 87 -13.61 -14.13 15.83
C GLU A 87 -13.27 -14.49 17.28
N LEU A 88 -12.46 -13.66 17.95
CA LEU A 88 -12.10 -13.86 19.35
C LEU A 88 -13.32 -13.79 20.27
N LYS A 89 -14.24 -12.84 20.05
CA LYS A 89 -15.48 -12.74 20.83
C LYS A 89 -16.34 -13.99 20.71
N ARG A 90 -16.54 -14.51 19.49
CA ARG A 90 -17.30 -15.77 19.27
C ARG A 90 -16.65 -16.95 20.01
N ARG A 91 -15.32 -16.99 20.05
CA ARG A 91 -14.57 -18.04 20.77
C ARG A 91 -14.76 -17.95 22.28
N ILE A 92 -14.78 -16.73 22.83
CA ILE A 92 -15.04 -16.50 24.25
C ILE A 92 -16.45 -16.96 24.62
N GLU A 93 -17.46 -16.57 23.83
CA GLU A 93 -18.86 -16.95 24.07
C GLU A 93 -19.03 -18.48 24.09
N GLN A 94 -18.44 -19.19 23.13
CA GLN A 94 -18.46 -20.66 23.10
C GLN A 94 -17.77 -21.31 24.31
N LEU A 95 -16.70 -20.71 24.83
CA LEU A 95 -16.00 -21.20 26.01
C LEU A 95 -16.82 -20.96 27.28
N GLU A 96 -17.48 -19.80 27.38
CA GLU A 96 -18.38 -19.48 28.49
C GLU A 96 -19.57 -20.45 28.56
N GLU A 97 -20.17 -20.79 27.41
CA GLU A 97 -21.21 -21.82 27.30
C GLU A 97 -20.71 -23.22 27.66
N SER A 98 -19.43 -23.53 27.39
CA SER A 98 -18.84 -24.85 27.69
C SER A 98 -18.48 -25.06 29.17
N ILE A 99 -18.41 -23.98 29.95
CA ILE A 99 -18.04 -24.00 31.38
C ILE A 99 -19.29 -23.92 32.28
N SER A 100 -20.44 -23.53 31.73
CA SER A 100 -21.75 -23.58 32.38
C SER A 100 -22.38 -24.97 32.36
#